data_AF-A0A559M788-F1
#
_entry.id   AF-A0A559M788-F1
#
_cell.length_a   1.000
_cell.length_b   1.000
_cell.length_c   1.000
_cell.angle_alpha   90.00
_cell.angle_beta   90.00
_cell.angle_gamma   90.00
#
_symmetry.space_group_name_H-M   'P 1'
#
loop_
_entity.id
_entity.type
_entity.pdbx_description
1 polymer ?
#
loop_
_entity_poly.entity_id
_entity_poly.type
_entity_poly.pdbx_seq_one_letter_code
_entity_poly.pdbx_strand_id
1 'polypeptide(L)'
;MAEFDDSAVSEGTAETAQASDPVYDVRPAPGKGLGVFAKHHLKRGTPILIEEPAFSVPLPTEMFPGQGFKIEHMTASIEAGFESLSPDQKEDYLSLHKFHPSEGNSNLLMTIFTTNAYTMDDEHHRLEQYGFTCDCSACKSSEGDKGRVRMADALDYLEQKQFSPTKKLSIKEKRISKSVNLVNMLEAEGLPDYLVRAYHFAAVFNQQAGHLRDAREWAMKELEMLQLAERGSEEALKAMEFLDNLNA
;
A
#
# COMPACT_ATOMS: atom_id res chain seq x y z
N MET A 1 -2.13 20.24 51.76
CA MET A 1 -3.27 19.39 52.12
C MET A 1 -4.49 20.12 51.56
N ALA A 2 -4.81 19.82 50.30
CA ALA A 2 -5.92 20.39 49.57
C ALA A 2 -6.72 19.19 49.06
N GLU A 3 -7.99 19.16 49.47
CA GLU A 3 -8.94 18.09 49.27
C GLU A 3 -9.37 18.05 47.79
N PHE A 4 -9.38 16.85 47.21
CA PHE A 4 -9.92 16.60 45.88
C PHE A 4 -11.43 16.34 46.03
N ASP A 5 -12.24 17.17 45.40
CA ASP A 5 -13.69 17.01 45.29
C ASP A 5 -13.98 16.01 44.17
N ASP A 6 -14.58 14.90 44.58
CA ASP A 6 -14.94 13.73 43.80
C ASP A 6 -16.45 13.76 43.57
N SER A 7 -16.91 14.55 42.60
CA SER A 7 -18.30 14.47 42.11
C SER A 7 -18.50 15.20 40.77
N ALA A 8 -18.55 14.42 39.68
CA ALA A 8 -19.46 14.59 38.53
C ALA A 8 -18.97 13.78 37.32
N VAL A 9 -18.95 12.45 37.43
CA VAL A 9 -18.98 11.59 36.24
C VAL A 9 -20.46 11.34 35.96
N SER A 10 -21.05 12.16 35.08
CA SER A 10 -22.35 11.84 34.51
C SER A 10 -22.14 10.77 33.45
N GLU A 11 -22.55 9.55 33.77
CA GLU A 11 -22.73 8.45 32.82
C GLU A 11 -23.68 8.91 31.70
N GLY A 12 -23.09 9.28 30.56
CA GLY A 12 -23.80 9.43 29.31
C GLY A 12 -24.11 8.04 28.78
N THR A 13 -25.33 7.58 28.99
CA THR A 13 -25.90 6.39 28.38
C THR A 13 -25.63 6.40 26.87
N ALA A 14 -24.95 5.36 26.38
CA ALA A 14 -24.80 5.08 24.96
C ALA A 14 -26.18 4.79 24.36
N GLU A 15 -26.88 5.85 23.96
CA GLU A 15 -28.00 5.75 23.03
C GLU A 15 -27.43 5.28 21.69
N THR A 16 -27.86 4.10 21.28
CA THR A 16 -27.73 3.55 19.94
C THR A 16 -28.16 4.60 18.92
N ALA A 17 -27.19 5.24 18.26
CA ALA A 17 -27.41 6.23 17.23
C ALA A 17 -28.10 5.55 16.03
N GLN A 18 -29.43 5.62 16.00
CA GLN A 18 -30.21 5.32 14.82
C GLN A 18 -29.72 6.20 13.66
N ALA A 19 -29.49 5.56 12.51
CA ALA A 19 -28.96 6.15 11.29
C ALA A 19 -29.54 7.54 11.01
N SER A 20 -28.71 8.56 11.19
CA SER A 20 -28.94 9.90 10.63
C SER A 20 -29.21 9.75 9.13
N ASP A 21 -30.21 10.46 8.60
CA ASP A 21 -30.50 10.49 7.15
C ASP A 21 -29.18 10.69 6.38
N PRO A 22 -28.69 9.68 5.64
CA PRO A 22 -27.36 9.73 5.07
C PRO A 22 -27.31 10.88 4.06
N VAL A 23 -26.19 11.60 4.02
CA VAL A 23 -25.97 12.71 3.07
C VAL A 23 -25.89 12.23 1.60
N TYR A 24 -26.00 10.93 1.39
CA TYR A 24 -25.96 10.24 0.11
C TYR A 24 -27.16 9.32 -0.10
N ASP A 25 -27.34 8.90 -1.35
CA ASP A 25 -28.29 7.90 -1.81
C ASP A 25 -27.56 6.78 -2.56
N VAL A 26 -28.02 5.55 -2.41
CA VAL A 26 -27.45 4.37 -3.07
C VAL A 26 -28.39 3.95 -4.19
N ARG A 27 -27.92 4.05 -5.43
CA ARG A 27 -28.74 3.77 -6.61
C ARG A 27 -27.91 3.15 -7.75
N PRO A 28 -28.54 2.53 -8.76
CA PRO A 28 -27.83 2.00 -9.90
C PRO A 28 -27.03 3.06 -10.66
N ALA A 29 -25.75 2.80 -10.89
CA ALA A 29 -24.86 3.55 -11.75
C ALA A 29 -24.82 2.89 -13.15
N PRO A 30 -25.08 3.63 -14.24
CA PRO A 30 -25.11 3.07 -15.59
C PRO A 30 -23.84 2.27 -15.93
N GLY A 31 -24.01 0.97 -16.19
CA GLY A 31 -22.93 0.05 -16.57
C GLY A 31 -21.97 -0.36 -15.43
N LYS A 32 -22.24 -0.01 -14.16
CA LYS A 32 -21.29 -0.21 -13.04
C LYS A 32 -21.89 -0.84 -11.78
N GLY A 33 -23.16 -1.24 -11.78
CA GLY A 33 -23.83 -1.79 -10.60
C GLY A 33 -24.41 -0.69 -9.71
N LEU A 34 -24.24 -0.78 -8.40
CA LEU A 34 -24.67 0.25 -7.44
C LEU A 34 -23.60 1.33 -7.25
N GLY A 35 -24.02 2.56 -7.00
CA GLY A 35 -23.15 3.68 -6.66
C GLY A 35 -23.74 4.53 -5.55
N VAL A 36 -22.85 5.23 -4.84
CA VAL A 36 -23.19 6.19 -3.77
C VAL A 36 -23.18 7.61 -4.36
N PHE A 37 -24.27 8.35 -4.22
CA PHE A 37 -24.46 9.68 -4.81
C PHE A 37 -24.85 10.70 -3.76
N ALA A 38 -24.18 11.84 -3.69
CA ALA A 38 -24.54 12.91 -2.76
C ALA A 38 -25.94 13.45 -3.05
N LYS A 39 -26.77 13.61 -2.01
CA LYS A 39 -28.12 14.20 -2.12
C LYS A 39 -28.07 15.71 -2.39
N HIS A 40 -27.00 16.36 -1.99
CA HIS A 40 -26.78 17.80 -2.14
C HIS A 40 -25.27 18.12 -2.17
N HIS A 41 -24.90 19.39 -2.33
CA HIS A 41 -23.52 19.82 -2.32
C HIS A 41 -22.89 19.66 -0.93
N LEU A 42 -21.83 18.87 -0.82
CA LEU A 42 -21.10 18.65 0.43
C LEU A 42 -19.94 19.63 0.56
N LYS A 43 -19.88 20.37 1.68
CA LYS A 43 -18.73 21.21 1.99
C LYS A 43 -17.53 20.34 2.34
N ARG A 44 -16.32 20.83 2.09
CA ARG A 44 -15.09 20.17 2.54
C ARG A 44 -15.13 19.96 4.05
N GLY A 45 -14.79 18.74 4.49
CA GLY A 45 -14.80 18.35 5.90
C GLY A 45 -16.16 17.86 6.41
N THR A 46 -17.19 17.76 5.57
CA THR A 46 -18.47 17.15 5.96
C THR A 46 -18.29 15.65 6.17
N PRO A 47 -18.60 15.10 7.36
CA PRO A 47 -18.59 13.65 7.56
C PRO A 47 -19.64 12.97 6.69
N ILE A 48 -19.25 11.91 5.97
CA ILE A 48 -20.15 11.13 5.10
C ILE A 48 -20.57 9.83 5.79
N LEU A 49 -19.60 9.17 6.44
CA LEU A 49 -19.78 7.95 7.21
C LEU A 49 -18.80 8.01 8.39
N ILE A 50 -19.30 7.71 9.58
CA ILE A 50 -18.48 7.50 10.79
C ILE A 50 -18.98 6.19 11.36
N GLU A 51 -18.12 5.18 11.38
CA GLU A 51 -18.43 3.85 11.89
C GLU A 51 -17.26 3.33 12.71
N GLU A 52 -17.57 2.59 13.78
CA GLU A 52 -16.56 1.85 14.52
C GLU A 52 -16.29 0.53 13.79
N PRO A 53 -15.02 0.09 13.69
CA PRO A 53 -14.72 -1.21 13.09
C PRO A 53 -15.35 -2.31 13.94
N ALA A 54 -15.83 -3.37 13.29
CA ALA A 54 -16.38 -4.53 13.99
C ALA A 54 -15.40 -5.08 15.05
N PHE A 55 -14.11 -5.17 14.69
CA PHE A 55 -13.01 -5.42 15.61
C PHE A 55 -11.69 -4.94 14.99
N SER A 56 -10.65 -4.83 15.83
CA SER A 56 -9.29 -4.48 15.39
C SER A 56 -8.33 -5.63 15.65
N VAL A 57 -7.36 -5.80 14.75
CA VAL A 57 -6.35 -6.85 14.84
C VAL A 57 -4.96 -6.18 14.88
N PRO A 58 -4.12 -6.50 15.87
CA PRO A 58 -2.77 -5.95 15.92
C PRO A 58 -1.96 -6.42 14.71
N LEU A 59 -1.15 -5.51 14.15
CA LEU A 59 -0.21 -5.87 13.11
C LEU A 59 0.83 -6.86 13.67
N PRO A 60 1.26 -7.87 12.88
CA PRO A 60 2.32 -8.76 13.32
C PRO A 60 3.60 -7.99 13.64
N THR A 61 4.23 -8.32 14.76
CA THR A 61 5.50 -7.70 15.20
C THR A 61 6.69 -8.11 14.34
N GLU A 62 6.60 -9.25 13.66
CA GLU A 62 7.64 -9.77 12.79
C GLU A 62 7.42 -9.26 11.35
N MET A 63 8.29 -8.34 10.95
CA MET A 63 8.36 -7.83 9.58
C MET A 63 9.51 -8.52 8.85
N PHE A 64 9.22 -9.09 7.70
CA PHE A 64 10.22 -9.72 6.83
C PHE A 64 10.72 -8.69 5.81
N PRO A 65 12.02 -8.33 5.83
CA PRO A 65 12.60 -7.42 4.83
C PRO A 65 12.32 -7.95 3.43
N GLY A 66 11.78 -7.13 2.53
CA GLY A 66 11.43 -7.58 1.18
C GLY A 66 10.00 -8.11 1.01
N GLN A 67 9.32 -8.49 2.10
CA GLN A 67 8.09 -9.29 2.03
C GLN A 67 6.93 -8.75 2.89
N GLY A 68 7.20 -7.82 3.83
CA GLY A 68 6.18 -7.35 4.77
C GLY A 68 5.91 -8.40 5.87
N PHE A 69 4.70 -8.43 6.42
CA PHE A 69 4.32 -9.45 7.40
C PHE A 69 3.54 -10.59 6.75
N LYS A 70 3.61 -11.78 7.36
CA LYS A 70 2.82 -12.94 6.93
C LYS A 70 1.40 -12.83 7.48
N ILE A 71 0.41 -12.75 6.60
CA ILE A 71 -1.01 -12.61 6.96
C ILE A 71 -1.48 -13.83 7.78
N GLU A 72 -0.90 -15.00 7.55
CA GLU A 72 -1.21 -16.22 8.30
C GLU A 72 -0.97 -16.05 9.82
N HIS A 73 -0.04 -15.18 10.21
CA HIS A 73 0.24 -14.87 11.62
C HIS A 73 -0.90 -14.11 12.30
N MET A 74 -1.82 -13.52 11.54
CA MET A 74 -2.97 -12.77 12.06
C MET A 74 -4.21 -13.66 12.31
N THR A 75 -4.19 -14.92 11.85
CA THR A 75 -5.36 -15.81 11.87
C THR A 75 -5.97 -15.94 13.26
N ALA A 76 -5.16 -16.22 14.28
CA ALA A 76 -5.62 -16.38 15.66
C ALA A 76 -6.25 -15.08 16.21
N SER A 77 -5.70 -13.93 15.87
CA SER A 77 -6.21 -12.62 16.30
C SER A 77 -7.51 -12.26 15.59
N ILE A 78 -7.66 -12.62 14.31
CA ILE A 78 -8.91 -12.44 13.55
C ILE A 78 -10.00 -13.33 14.13
N GLU A 79 -9.69 -14.60 14.43
CA GLU A 79 -10.63 -15.52 15.07
C GLU A 79 -11.07 -15.01 16.45
N ALA A 80 -10.13 -14.53 17.27
CA ALA A 80 -10.45 -13.94 18.57
C ALA A 80 -11.32 -12.67 18.44
N GLY A 81 -11.01 -11.80 17.46
CA GLY A 81 -11.79 -10.61 17.16
C GLY A 81 -13.22 -10.95 16.72
N PHE A 82 -13.37 -11.92 15.81
CA PHE A 82 -14.68 -12.42 15.40
C PHE A 82 -15.45 -13.04 16.57
N GLU A 83 -14.79 -13.84 17.42
CA GLU A 83 -15.48 -14.46 18.57
C GLU A 83 -15.97 -13.46 19.61
N SER A 84 -15.33 -12.28 19.69
CA SER A 84 -15.76 -11.19 20.56
C SER A 84 -17.02 -10.46 20.10
N LEU A 85 -17.45 -10.67 18.84
CA LEU A 85 -18.66 -10.06 18.28
C LEU A 85 -19.94 -10.67 18.85
N SER A 86 -21.00 -9.86 18.91
CA SER A 86 -22.36 -10.34 19.19
C SER A 86 -22.87 -11.24 18.05
N PRO A 87 -23.92 -12.06 18.27
CA PRO A 87 -24.49 -12.90 17.22
C PRO A 87 -24.90 -12.12 15.96
N ASP A 88 -25.52 -10.94 16.14
CA ASP A 88 -25.95 -10.08 15.03
C ASP A 88 -24.74 -9.51 14.28
N GLN A 89 -23.71 -9.05 15.00
CA GLN A 89 -22.46 -8.57 14.39
C GLN A 89 -21.70 -9.67 13.65
N LYS A 90 -21.76 -10.92 14.13
CA LYS A 90 -21.20 -12.08 13.42
C LYS A 90 -21.93 -12.32 12.11
N GLU A 91 -23.26 -12.22 12.10
CA GLU A 91 -24.07 -12.35 10.88
C GLU A 91 -23.73 -11.24 9.87
N ASP A 92 -23.67 -9.98 10.34
CA ASP A 92 -23.28 -8.83 9.52
C ASP A 92 -21.88 -9.02 8.93
N TYR A 93 -20.90 -9.42 9.75
CA TYR A 93 -19.54 -9.70 9.30
C TYR A 93 -19.49 -10.80 8.24
N LEU A 94 -20.21 -11.89 8.44
CA LEU A 94 -20.27 -13.00 7.47
C LEU A 94 -21.00 -12.65 6.17
N SER A 95 -21.80 -11.58 6.18
CA SER A 95 -22.48 -11.05 4.99
C SER A 95 -21.58 -10.18 4.11
N LEU A 96 -20.43 -9.74 4.63
CA LEU A 96 -19.49 -8.88 3.91
C LEU A 96 -18.89 -9.56 2.68
N HIS A 97 -18.47 -8.72 1.72
CA HIS A 97 -17.84 -9.20 0.51
C HIS A 97 -16.52 -9.90 0.82
N LYS A 98 -16.22 -10.99 0.12
CA LYS A 98 -14.94 -11.70 0.22
C LYS A 98 -14.35 -11.88 -1.17
N PHE A 99 -13.07 -11.55 -1.30
CA PHE A 99 -12.30 -11.96 -2.47
C PHE A 99 -12.03 -13.47 -2.39
N HIS A 100 -12.29 -14.19 -3.49
CA HIS A 100 -11.99 -15.60 -3.62
C HIS A 100 -10.68 -15.79 -4.38
N PRO A 101 -9.56 -16.09 -3.71
CA PRO A 101 -8.37 -16.52 -4.44
C PRO A 101 -8.66 -17.84 -5.15
N SER A 102 -8.26 -17.94 -6.42
CA SER A 102 -8.30 -19.19 -7.17
C SER A 102 -7.28 -20.15 -6.56
N GLU A 103 -7.79 -21.22 -5.96
CA GLU A 103 -7.06 -22.34 -5.34
C GLU A 103 -6.41 -22.05 -3.97
N GLY A 104 -6.95 -22.70 -2.94
CA GLY A 104 -6.37 -22.73 -1.59
C GLY A 104 -7.41 -22.87 -0.49
N ASN A 105 -7.10 -23.66 0.55
CA ASN A 105 -7.89 -23.84 1.77
C ASN A 105 -7.80 -22.59 2.65
N SER A 106 -8.27 -21.45 2.13
CA SER A 106 -8.20 -20.14 2.78
C SER A 106 -9.32 -20.00 3.81
N ASN A 107 -8.97 -19.55 5.02
CA ASN A 107 -9.93 -19.34 6.11
C ASN A 107 -10.94 -18.26 5.72
N LEU A 108 -12.24 -18.55 5.83
CA LEU A 108 -13.33 -17.64 5.46
C LEU A 108 -13.21 -16.29 6.19
N LEU A 109 -12.94 -16.31 7.49
CA LEU A 109 -12.84 -15.09 8.29
C LEU A 109 -11.66 -14.22 7.82
N MET A 110 -10.55 -14.85 7.45
CA MET A 110 -9.37 -14.19 6.91
C MET A 110 -9.68 -13.51 5.57
N THR A 111 -10.34 -14.19 4.64
CA THR A 111 -10.66 -13.63 3.31
C THR A 111 -11.64 -12.47 3.38
N ILE A 112 -12.61 -12.52 4.30
CA ILE A 112 -13.49 -11.38 4.59
C ILE A 112 -12.66 -10.25 5.20
N PHE A 113 -11.81 -10.54 6.20
CA PHE A 113 -11.00 -9.53 6.87
C PHE A 113 -10.10 -8.79 5.89
N THR A 114 -9.34 -9.49 5.06
CA THR A 114 -8.39 -8.86 4.12
C THR A 114 -9.06 -8.01 3.04
N THR A 115 -10.33 -8.27 2.74
CA THR A 115 -11.10 -7.51 1.74
C THR A 115 -11.72 -6.24 2.32
N ASN A 116 -12.06 -6.24 3.61
CA ASN A 116 -12.84 -5.17 4.24
C ASN A 116 -12.08 -4.40 5.33
N ALA A 117 -10.93 -4.91 5.78
CA ALA A 117 -10.09 -4.23 6.75
C ALA A 117 -9.30 -3.11 6.07
N TYR A 118 -9.11 -2.04 6.83
CA TYR A 118 -8.18 -0.97 6.51
C TYR A 118 -7.13 -0.90 7.61
N THR A 119 -5.90 -0.61 7.24
CA THR A 119 -4.84 -0.40 8.21
C THR A 119 -5.16 0.87 8.99
N MET A 120 -5.31 0.70 10.30
CA MET A 120 -5.31 1.82 11.23
C MET A 120 -3.86 2.22 11.43
N ASP A 121 -3.43 3.26 10.72
CA ASP A 121 -2.11 3.84 10.92
C ASP A 121 -2.01 4.33 12.37
N ASP A 122 -1.07 3.78 13.15
CA ASP A 122 -0.53 4.53 14.28
C ASP A 122 0.43 5.63 13.81
N GLU A 123 0.81 5.70 12.52
CA GLU A 123 1.80 6.68 12.03
C GLU A 123 1.55 7.20 10.60
N HIS A 124 0.92 8.38 10.53
CA HIS A 124 1.06 9.46 9.52
C HIS A 124 0.82 9.08 8.04
N HIS A 125 -0.13 9.70 7.33
CA HIS A 125 0.03 11.02 6.70
C HIS A 125 -1.35 11.65 6.43
N ARG A 126 -1.67 12.74 7.17
CA ARG A 126 -2.59 13.87 6.87
C ARG A 126 -3.06 14.50 8.21
N LEU A 127 -2.14 14.92 9.08
CA LEU A 127 -2.52 15.34 10.44
C LEU A 127 -3.00 16.79 10.56
N GLU A 128 -2.65 17.66 9.61
CA GLU A 128 -3.10 19.07 9.63
C GLU A 128 -4.62 19.21 9.56
N GLN A 129 -5.30 18.28 8.88
CA GLN A 129 -6.76 18.24 8.85
C GLN A 129 -7.41 17.76 10.16
N TYR A 130 -6.63 17.15 11.05
CA TYR A 130 -7.08 16.60 12.33
C TYR A 130 -6.68 17.45 13.54
N GLY A 131 -6.00 18.58 13.34
CA GLY A 131 -5.80 19.60 14.37
C GLY A 131 -4.76 19.28 15.46
N PHE A 132 -3.82 18.37 15.21
CA PHE A 132 -2.65 18.17 16.09
C PHE A 132 -1.32 18.15 15.32
N THR A 133 -0.22 18.46 16.03
CA THR A 133 1.13 18.55 15.46
C THR A 133 2.02 17.51 16.14
N CYS A 134 2.65 16.63 15.35
CA CYS A 134 3.57 15.63 15.87
C CYS A 134 4.95 16.23 16.20
N ASP A 135 5.55 15.82 17.31
CA ASP A 135 6.87 16.27 17.76
C ASP A 135 7.88 15.11 17.93
N CYS A 136 7.63 13.95 17.34
CA CYS A 136 8.56 12.82 17.42
C CYS A 136 9.88 13.10 16.68
N SER A 137 10.92 12.33 16.98
CA SER A 137 12.24 12.47 16.35
C SER A 137 12.21 12.25 14.83
N ALA A 138 11.28 11.44 14.32
CA ALA A 138 11.11 11.20 12.89
C ALA A 138 10.50 12.42 12.17
N CYS A 139 9.44 13.02 12.71
CA CYS A 139 8.85 14.25 12.16
C CYS A 139 9.76 15.49 12.32
N LYS A 140 10.62 15.50 13.35
CA LYS A 140 11.69 16.51 13.49
C LYS A 140 12.83 16.32 12.48
N SER A 141 12.91 15.14 11.85
CA SER A 141 13.92 14.78 10.86
C SER A 141 13.38 15.00 9.44
N SER A 142 13.80 16.09 8.78
CA SER A 142 13.44 16.35 7.37
C SER A 142 14.15 15.46 6.34
N GLU A 143 15.02 14.54 6.80
CA GLU A 143 15.91 13.78 5.90
C GLU A 143 15.18 12.64 5.17
N GLY A 144 14.25 11.96 5.84
CA GLY A 144 13.42 10.90 5.22
C GLY A 144 12.51 11.43 4.10
N ASP A 145 11.88 12.59 4.31
CA ASP A 145 11.01 13.23 3.30
C ASP A 145 11.80 13.64 2.05
N LYS A 146 13.00 14.20 2.21
CA LYS A 146 13.87 14.54 1.08
C LYS A 146 14.30 13.30 0.31
N GLY A 147 14.60 12.20 1.01
CA GLY A 147 14.92 10.90 0.41
C GLY A 147 13.79 10.39 -0.47
N ARG A 148 12.56 10.36 0.07
CA ARG A 148 11.34 9.92 -0.63
C ARG A 148 11.04 10.76 -1.87
N VAL A 149 11.11 12.09 -1.76
CA VAL A 149 10.91 12.99 -2.91
C VAL A 149 11.95 12.73 -4.00
N ARG A 150 13.23 12.55 -3.63
CA ARG A 150 14.30 12.24 -4.61
C ARG A 150 14.08 10.91 -5.32
N MET A 151 13.65 9.88 -4.58
CA MET A 151 13.34 8.56 -5.16
C MET A 151 12.14 8.63 -6.11
N ALA A 152 11.07 9.35 -5.73
CA ALA A 152 9.91 9.58 -6.58
C ALA A 152 10.28 10.36 -7.86
N ASP A 153 11.00 11.48 -7.73
CA ASP A 153 11.47 12.26 -8.87
C ASP A 153 12.35 11.44 -9.82
N ALA A 154 13.17 10.54 -9.26
CA ALA A 154 14.01 9.65 -10.05
C ALA A 154 13.20 8.59 -10.80
N LEU A 155 12.21 7.96 -10.14
CA LEU A 155 11.27 7.01 -10.76
C LEU A 155 10.53 7.68 -11.94
N ASP A 156 9.88 8.82 -11.70
CA ASP A 156 9.11 9.55 -12.71
C ASP A 156 9.98 9.96 -13.89
N TYR A 157 11.19 10.46 -13.61
CA TYR A 157 12.14 10.82 -14.66
C TYR A 157 12.53 9.61 -15.52
N LEU A 158 12.89 8.48 -14.91
CA LEU A 158 13.35 7.30 -15.64
C LEU A 158 12.22 6.67 -16.46
N GLU A 159 11.02 6.59 -15.88
CA GLU A 159 9.82 6.09 -16.55
C GLU A 159 9.48 6.89 -17.81
N GLN A 160 9.56 8.21 -17.75
CA GLN A 160 9.34 9.05 -18.94
C GLN A 160 10.43 8.87 -20.00
N LYS A 161 11.67 8.59 -19.59
CA LYS A 161 12.82 8.53 -20.51
C LYS A 161 13.07 7.16 -21.13
N GLN A 162 12.53 6.08 -20.58
CA GLN A 162 12.71 4.74 -21.13
C GLN A 162 12.20 4.64 -22.59
N PHE A 163 11.10 5.33 -22.91
CA PHE A 163 10.51 5.38 -24.25
C PHE A 163 11.09 6.46 -25.17
N SER A 164 12.07 7.24 -24.69
CA SER A 164 12.67 8.36 -25.44
C SER A 164 14.12 8.04 -25.84
N PRO A 165 14.36 7.24 -26.89
CA PRO A 165 15.72 6.87 -27.30
C PRO A 165 16.52 8.10 -27.73
N THR A 166 17.83 8.07 -27.47
CA THR A 166 18.74 9.17 -27.82
C THR A 166 20.02 8.61 -28.42
N LYS A 167 20.59 9.34 -29.39
CA LYS A 167 21.89 8.98 -29.99
C LYS A 167 23.08 9.51 -29.17
N LYS A 168 22.86 10.45 -28.25
CA LYS A 168 23.93 11.08 -27.47
C LYS A 168 24.38 10.18 -26.34
N LEU A 169 25.62 9.68 -26.42
CA LEU A 169 26.22 8.78 -25.42
C LEU A 169 26.18 9.38 -24.01
N SER A 170 26.53 10.67 -23.86
CA SER A 170 26.49 11.36 -22.56
C SER A 170 25.12 11.36 -21.88
N ILE A 171 24.04 11.35 -22.66
CA ILE A 171 22.68 11.27 -22.11
C ILE A 171 22.36 9.83 -21.69
N LYS A 172 22.84 8.82 -22.43
CA LYS A 172 22.68 7.40 -22.07
C LYS A 172 23.40 7.11 -20.75
N GLU A 173 24.66 7.53 -20.63
CA GLU A 173 25.44 7.40 -19.39
C GLU A 173 24.75 8.07 -18.20
N LYS A 174 24.21 9.28 -18.40
CA LYS A 174 23.45 9.97 -17.35
C LYS A 174 22.21 9.18 -16.90
N ARG A 175 21.52 8.52 -17.82
CA ARG A 175 20.35 7.69 -17.49
C ARG A 175 20.74 6.44 -16.72
N ILE A 176 21.82 5.76 -17.14
CA ILE A 176 22.40 4.61 -16.42
C ILE A 176 22.80 5.02 -15.01
N SER A 177 23.55 6.12 -14.87
CA SER A 177 23.98 6.61 -13.56
C SER A 177 22.79 6.93 -12.65
N LYS A 178 21.71 7.51 -13.20
CA LYS A 178 20.49 7.79 -12.44
C LYS A 178 19.72 6.52 -12.05
N SER A 179 19.61 5.52 -12.93
CA SER A 179 18.94 4.26 -12.59
C SER A 179 19.71 3.47 -11.53
N VAL A 180 21.04 3.40 -11.64
CA VAL A 180 21.88 2.74 -10.62
C VAL A 180 21.83 3.50 -9.29
N ASN A 181 21.84 4.83 -9.32
CA ASN A 181 21.69 5.62 -8.10
C ASN A 181 20.32 5.39 -7.43
N LEU A 182 19.25 5.28 -8.21
CA LEU A 182 17.92 4.92 -7.69
C LEU A 182 17.91 3.55 -7.01
N VAL A 183 18.52 2.53 -7.64
CA VAL A 183 18.68 1.21 -7.02
C VAL A 183 19.37 1.34 -5.66
N ASN A 184 20.51 2.02 -5.59
CA ASN A 184 21.26 2.18 -4.35
C ASN A 184 20.45 2.91 -3.26
N MET A 185 19.65 3.92 -3.63
CA MET A 185 18.77 4.62 -2.67
C MET A 185 17.68 3.69 -2.14
N LEU A 186 17.03 2.92 -3.03
CA LEU A 186 15.98 1.99 -2.64
C LEU A 186 16.49 0.83 -1.79
N GLU A 187 17.67 0.29 -2.09
CA GLU A 187 18.32 -0.75 -1.29
C GLU A 187 18.69 -0.24 0.10
N ALA A 188 19.24 0.98 0.19
CA ALA A 188 19.62 1.58 1.48
C ALA A 188 18.41 1.88 2.38
N GLU A 189 17.28 2.23 1.80
CA GLU A 189 16.02 2.51 2.50
C GLU A 189 15.17 1.26 2.73
N GLY A 190 15.57 0.11 2.19
CA GLY A 190 14.84 -1.15 2.34
C GLY A 190 13.46 -1.13 1.67
N LEU A 191 13.36 -0.55 0.47
CA LEU A 191 12.11 -0.38 -0.29
C LEU A 191 12.01 -1.37 -1.48
N PRO A 192 11.70 -2.65 -1.23
CA PRO A 192 11.77 -3.74 -2.21
C PRO A 192 10.76 -3.62 -3.36
N ASP A 193 9.57 -3.09 -3.09
CA ASP A 193 8.47 -3.01 -4.06
C ASP A 193 8.82 -2.16 -5.28
N TYR A 194 9.76 -1.22 -5.10
CA TYR A 194 10.24 -0.34 -6.17
C TYR A 194 11.51 -0.87 -6.85
N LEU A 195 12.19 -1.88 -6.28
CA LEU A 195 13.45 -2.40 -6.82
C LEU A 195 13.24 -3.08 -8.17
N VAL A 196 12.13 -3.80 -8.36
CA VAL A 196 11.81 -4.45 -9.65
C VAL A 196 11.81 -3.42 -10.79
N ARG A 197 11.11 -2.29 -10.59
CA ARG A 197 11.07 -1.19 -11.58
C ARG A 197 12.44 -0.52 -11.75
N ALA A 198 13.21 -0.36 -10.67
CA ALA A 198 14.53 0.25 -10.75
C ALA A 198 15.54 -0.65 -11.51
N TYR A 199 15.50 -1.97 -11.28
CA TYR A 199 16.29 -2.94 -12.05
C TYR A 199 15.90 -2.95 -13.53
N HIS A 200 14.59 -2.90 -13.83
CA HIS A 200 14.10 -2.76 -15.20
C HIS A 200 14.71 -1.54 -15.90
N PHE A 201 14.66 -0.37 -15.26
CA PHE A 201 15.26 0.84 -15.82
C PHE A 201 16.77 0.70 -16.05
N ALA A 202 17.49 0.11 -15.08
CA ALA A 202 18.92 -0.13 -15.23
C ALA A 202 19.22 -1.08 -16.40
N ALA A 203 18.44 -2.13 -16.59
CA ALA A 203 18.57 -3.06 -17.70
C ALA A 203 18.34 -2.37 -19.05
N VAL A 204 17.20 -1.69 -19.20
CA VAL A 204 16.83 -0.99 -20.44
C VAL A 204 17.84 0.09 -20.82
N PHE A 205 18.30 0.92 -19.86
CA PHE A 205 19.25 1.98 -20.19
C PHE A 205 20.65 1.45 -20.52
N ASN A 206 21.10 0.37 -19.89
CA ASN A 206 22.36 -0.29 -20.27
C ASN A 206 22.25 -0.93 -21.66
N GLN A 207 21.14 -1.58 -22.00
CA GLN A 207 20.89 -2.09 -23.35
C GLN A 207 20.93 -0.95 -24.38
N GLN A 208 20.21 0.15 -24.10
CA GLN A 208 20.20 1.32 -24.99
C GLN A 208 21.60 1.90 -25.21
N ALA A 209 22.50 1.82 -24.22
CA ALA A 209 23.90 2.22 -24.34
C ALA A 209 24.80 1.22 -25.05
N GLY A 210 24.35 -0.03 -25.22
CA GLY A 210 25.15 -1.13 -25.77
C GLY A 210 25.97 -1.88 -24.71
N HIS A 211 25.72 -1.62 -23.42
CA HIS A 211 26.35 -2.32 -22.30
C HIS A 211 25.58 -3.62 -22.01
N LEU A 212 25.64 -4.57 -22.95
CA LEU A 212 24.79 -5.77 -22.93
C LEU A 212 25.05 -6.66 -21.71
N ARG A 213 26.30 -6.73 -21.23
CA ARG A 213 26.66 -7.49 -20.04
C ARG A 213 25.95 -6.93 -18.80
N ASP A 214 26.08 -5.63 -18.56
CA ASP A 214 25.46 -4.98 -17.39
C ASP A 214 23.93 -5.01 -17.52
N ALA A 215 23.39 -4.82 -18.73
CA ALA A 215 21.96 -4.94 -18.99
C ALA A 215 21.41 -6.31 -18.58
N ARG A 216 22.15 -7.37 -18.91
CA ARG A 216 21.80 -8.74 -18.53
C ARG A 216 21.86 -8.95 -17.01
N GLU A 217 22.90 -8.46 -16.35
CA GLU A 217 23.03 -8.58 -14.89
C GLU A 217 21.84 -7.91 -14.17
N TRP A 218 21.40 -6.73 -14.61
CA TRP A 218 20.23 -6.07 -14.05
C TRP A 218 18.91 -6.78 -14.36
N ALA A 219 18.71 -7.23 -15.61
CA ALA A 219 17.51 -7.95 -16.01
C ALA A 219 17.36 -9.31 -15.30
N MET A 220 18.47 -9.97 -14.95
CA MET A 220 18.44 -11.17 -14.12
C MET A 220 17.93 -10.89 -12.71
N LYS A 221 18.36 -9.78 -12.09
CA LYS A 221 17.87 -9.37 -10.76
C LYS A 221 16.38 -9.01 -10.79
N GLU A 222 15.93 -8.34 -11.86
CA GLU A 222 14.51 -8.08 -12.11
C GLU A 222 13.71 -9.39 -12.19
N LEU A 223 14.16 -10.33 -13.02
CA LEU A 223 13.50 -11.62 -13.20
C LEU A 223 13.45 -12.44 -11.91
N GLU A 224 14.55 -12.48 -11.16
CA GLU A 224 14.62 -13.21 -9.88
C GLU A 224 13.55 -12.71 -8.90
N MET A 225 13.41 -11.38 -8.77
CA MET A 225 12.39 -10.76 -7.92
C MET A 225 10.97 -11.06 -8.42
N LEU A 226 10.73 -10.97 -9.73
CA LEU A 226 9.42 -11.25 -10.33
C LEU A 226 9.02 -12.72 -10.15
N GLN A 227 9.96 -13.66 -10.33
CA GLN A 227 9.69 -15.09 -10.16
C GLN A 227 9.51 -15.51 -8.70
N LEU A 228 10.12 -14.77 -7.77
CA LEU A 228 9.89 -14.96 -6.33
C LEU A 228 8.45 -14.59 -5.97
N ALA A 229 7.91 -13.52 -6.55
CA ALA A 229 6.52 -13.11 -6.37
C ALA A 229 5.54 -14.06 -7.10
N GLU A 230 5.73 -14.24 -8.41
CA GLU A 230 4.92 -15.14 -9.23
C GLU A 230 5.70 -15.59 -10.47
N ARG A 231 6.05 -16.89 -10.52
CA ARG A 231 6.89 -17.48 -11.58
C ARG A 231 6.38 -17.27 -13.01
N GLY A 232 5.07 -17.17 -13.20
CA GLY A 232 4.41 -17.08 -14.51
C GLY A 232 3.77 -15.73 -14.81
N SER A 233 4.07 -14.68 -14.03
CA SER A 233 3.53 -13.34 -14.27
C SER A 233 3.89 -12.82 -15.66
N GLU A 234 3.02 -11.97 -16.22
CA GLU A 234 3.24 -11.37 -17.54
C GLU A 234 4.57 -10.59 -17.57
N GLU A 235 4.90 -9.94 -16.46
CA GLU A 235 6.15 -9.23 -16.22
C GLU A 235 7.37 -10.16 -16.21
N ALA A 236 7.29 -11.32 -15.54
CA ALA A 236 8.37 -12.31 -15.55
C ALA A 236 8.61 -12.86 -16.95
N LEU A 237 7.54 -13.14 -17.71
CA LEU A 237 7.63 -13.59 -19.10
C LEU A 237 8.31 -12.53 -19.99
N LYS A 238 7.93 -11.26 -19.85
CA LYS A 238 8.55 -10.13 -20.55
C LYS A 238 10.03 -9.97 -20.19
N ALA A 239 10.40 -10.14 -18.92
CA ALA A 239 11.80 -10.07 -18.49
C ALA A 239 12.65 -11.22 -19.07
N MET A 240 12.10 -12.43 -19.17
CA MET A 240 12.76 -13.54 -19.86
C MET A 240 12.95 -13.26 -21.36
N GLU A 241 11.90 -12.80 -22.05
CA GLU A 241 11.98 -12.43 -23.47
C GLU A 241 13.03 -11.33 -23.70
N PHE A 242 13.09 -10.35 -22.79
CA PHE A 242 14.12 -9.32 -22.82
C PHE A 242 15.54 -9.90 -22.70
N LEU A 243 15.77 -10.83 -21.77
CA LEU A 243 17.05 -11.52 -21.60
C LEU A 243 17.44 -12.36 -22.82
N ASP A 244 16.48 -13.03 -23.46
CA ASP A 244 16.73 -13.80 -24.68
C ASP A 244 17.16 -12.89 -25.84
N ASN A 245 16.48 -11.73 -25.99
CA ASN A 245 16.81 -10.73 -27.00
C ASN A 245 18.18 -10.06 -26.79
N LEU A 246 18.73 -10.06 -25.57
CA LEU A 246 20.09 -9.57 -25.31
C LEU A 246 21.18 -10.57 -25.73
N ASN A 247 20.83 -11.85 -25.90
CA ASN A 247 21.76 -12.91 -26.28
C ASN A 247 21.77 -13.21 -27.80
N ALA A 248 20.81 -12.64 -28.54
CA ALA A 248 20.69 -12.74 -29.99
C ALA A 248 21.58 -11.71 -30.72
#